data_AF-A0A397A8I9-F1
#
_entry.id   AF-A0A397A8I9-F1
#
_cell.length_a   1.000
_cell.length_b   1.000
_cell.length_c   1.000
_cell.angle_alpha   90.00
_cell.angle_beta   90.00
_cell.angle_gamma   90.00
#
_symmetry.space_group_name_H-M   'P 1'
#
loop_
_entity.id
_entity.type
_entity.pdbx_description
1 polymer ?
#
loop_
_entity_poly.entity_id
_entity_poly.type
_entity_poly.pdbx_seq_one_letter_code
_entity_poly.pdbx_strand_id
1 'polypeptide(L)'
;MVAVSAFVSFLSLAASAVSAFQCQSAPVIGADELVLLTSNVYTPFSYQLNRPDAAYLSLHFASVNIPVGGLLTISSPDGSQFHEYTNVTQTNFYAEFIDGDSAFITYTPPRSSLIDSLLANDAPNAFLIDKFAHGFPKADLDSQVEAICGKDDSQSAVCLKTSDAPKYQKAQAVARLRINGRSLCTGWLFGSEGHLITNNHCIRNANDASNTQFEFGAECTTCETVPGGACTGVTVATSSELLYTNPANDFTLVKLKLANGASLASYGYLQARASGPVLGEPIYIAQHPGGKPKRIATIVDSGAVGTIESISIPSCVADEVGYTLDTEGGSSGSPVLSAKDNAVVALHNCGGCLNGGVKISKVIKDLTAANLVPKDALAGGSTSAPITTTVTPVTTSAAPVTTSVAPVTTKSPVTPTPTGPVSDCNGCKGCYSKVLVACFPLGYTQAQCASFTGFQTIWCGN
;
A
#
# COMPACT_ATOMS: atom_id res chain seq x y z
N MET A 1 59.98 9.92 40.07
CA MET A 1 58.67 9.57 39.48
C MET A 1 58.95 9.07 38.07
N VAL A 2 58.80 7.76 37.84
CA VAL A 2 59.09 7.09 36.58
C VAL A 2 57.82 7.11 35.74
N ALA A 3 57.87 7.71 34.55
CA ALA A 3 56.76 7.71 33.59
C ALA A 3 56.90 6.48 32.67
N VAL A 4 55.90 5.62 32.68
CA VAL A 4 55.79 4.43 31.82
C VAL A 4 55.01 4.84 30.57
N SER A 5 55.66 4.83 29.40
CA SER A 5 55.00 4.89 28.10
C SER A 5 54.62 3.49 27.65
N ALA A 6 53.32 3.23 27.50
CA ALA A 6 52.81 2.03 26.85
C ALA A 6 52.41 2.37 25.40
N PHE A 7 53.10 1.72 24.45
CA PHE A 7 52.75 1.68 23.03
C PHE A 7 51.48 0.83 22.86
N VAL A 8 50.45 1.36 22.20
CA VAL A 8 49.28 0.59 21.77
C VAL A 8 49.34 0.43 20.25
N SER A 9 49.63 -0.79 19.79
CA SER A 9 49.52 -1.17 18.38
C SER A 9 48.04 -1.26 17.97
N PHE A 10 47.66 -0.50 16.93
CA PHE A 10 46.39 -0.67 16.26
C PHE A 10 46.46 -1.88 15.30
N LEU A 11 45.80 -2.98 15.67
CA LEU A 11 45.42 -4.02 14.71
C LEU A 11 44.23 -3.50 13.90
N SER A 12 44.42 -3.25 12.60
CA SER A 12 43.33 -3.00 11.66
C SER A 12 42.60 -4.31 11.38
N LEU A 13 41.43 -4.53 11.99
CA LEU A 13 40.47 -5.51 11.49
C LEU A 13 39.83 -4.95 10.22
N ALA A 14 40.06 -5.61 9.09
CA ALA A 14 39.27 -5.42 7.88
C ALA A 14 37.83 -5.86 8.18
N ALA A 15 36.92 -4.89 8.24
CA ALA A 15 35.49 -5.16 8.29
C ALA A 15 35.03 -5.53 6.87
N SER A 16 34.83 -6.83 6.63
CA SER A 16 34.07 -7.30 5.47
C SER A 16 32.63 -6.80 5.63
N ALA A 17 32.23 -5.83 4.81
CA ALA A 17 30.86 -5.34 4.75
C ALA A 17 29.95 -6.46 4.22
N VAL A 18 29.32 -7.21 5.13
CA VAL A 18 28.14 -8.00 4.79
C VAL A 18 27.02 -6.98 4.65
N SER A 19 26.64 -6.64 3.43
CA SER A 19 25.47 -5.79 3.16
C SER A 19 24.26 -6.44 3.84
N ALA A 20 23.77 -5.81 4.90
CA ALA A 20 22.58 -6.27 5.59
C ALA A 20 21.38 -6.05 4.66
N PHE A 21 20.68 -7.13 4.30
CA PHE A 21 19.40 -7.02 3.61
C PHE A 21 18.44 -6.18 4.49
N GLN A 22 17.95 -5.06 3.98
CA GLN A 22 16.82 -4.36 4.60
C GLN A 22 15.54 -4.98 4.06
N CYS A 23 14.88 -5.79 4.88
CA CYS A 23 13.81 -6.66 4.45
C CYS A 23 12.52 -6.43 5.24
N GLN A 24 11.40 -6.41 4.50
CA GLN A 24 10.02 -6.66 4.96
C GLN A 24 9.18 -5.47 5.48
N SER A 25 9.51 -4.23 5.11
CA SER A 25 8.57 -3.12 5.28
C SER A 25 8.56 -2.18 4.09
N ALA A 26 7.37 -1.80 3.64
CA ALA A 26 7.23 -0.71 2.69
C ALA A 26 7.88 0.56 3.27
N PRO A 27 8.63 1.34 2.47
CA PRO A 27 9.22 2.59 2.93
C PRO A 27 8.16 3.49 3.52
N VAL A 28 8.48 4.11 4.65
CA VAL A 28 7.60 5.04 5.34
C VAL A 28 8.02 6.45 4.95
N ILE A 29 7.14 7.13 4.21
CA ILE A 29 7.35 8.48 3.68
C ILE A 29 6.62 9.57 4.46
N GLY A 30 5.95 9.21 5.55
CA GLY A 30 5.20 10.14 6.37
C GLY A 30 4.78 9.57 7.71
N ALA A 31 4.15 10.41 8.52
CA ALA A 31 3.63 10.04 9.84
C ALA A 31 2.20 10.53 10.01
N ASP A 32 1.46 9.86 10.90
CA ASP A 32 0.13 10.31 11.31
C ASP A 32 0.26 11.40 12.38
N GLU A 33 -0.54 12.45 12.25
CA GLU A 33 -0.77 13.46 13.27
C GLU A 33 -2.27 13.53 13.58
N LEU A 34 -2.60 13.59 14.87
CA LEU A 34 -3.99 13.62 15.33
C LEU A 34 -4.60 15.00 15.08
N VAL A 35 -5.83 15.01 14.58
CA VAL A 35 -6.65 16.22 14.45
C VAL A 35 -8.10 15.85 14.67
N LEU A 36 -8.92 16.74 15.22
CA LEU A 36 -10.35 16.49 15.35
C LEU A 36 -11.14 17.58 14.62
N LEU A 37 -11.56 17.29 13.39
CA LEU A 37 -12.40 18.18 12.58
C LEU A 37 -13.71 17.48 12.27
N THR A 38 -14.82 18.18 12.48
CA THR A 38 -16.15 17.63 12.25
C THR A 38 -17.16 18.73 11.98
N SER A 39 -18.19 18.39 11.22
CA SER A 39 -19.39 19.21 11.05
C SER A 39 -20.61 18.29 10.87
N ASN A 40 -21.80 18.79 11.21
CA ASN A 40 -23.06 18.12 10.91
C ASN A 40 -23.55 18.46 9.49
N VAL A 41 -24.55 17.71 9.02
CA VAL A 41 -25.11 17.83 7.65
C VAL A 41 -25.77 19.17 7.30
N TYR A 42 -25.96 20.06 8.27
CA TYR A 42 -26.60 21.36 8.06
C TYR A 42 -25.67 22.55 8.29
N THR A 43 -24.47 22.31 8.82
CA THR A 43 -23.55 23.37 9.23
C THR A 43 -22.41 23.49 8.22
N PRO A 44 -22.26 24.64 7.54
CA PRO A 44 -21.10 24.85 6.68
C PRO A 44 -19.82 24.84 7.50
N PHE A 45 -18.75 24.34 6.90
CA PHE A 45 -17.44 24.24 7.55
C PHE A 45 -16.35 24.68 6.59
N SER A 46 -15.35 25.39 7.11
CA SER A 46 -14.13 25.70 6.38
C SER A 46 -12.95 25.70 7.35
N TYR A 47 -11.89 25.00 6.98
CA TYR A 47 -10.67 24.92 7.77
C TYR A 47 -9.46 24.81 6.85
N GLN A 48 -8.41 25.58 7.15
CA GLN A 48 -7.12 25.43 6.52
C GLN A 48 -6.25 24.58 7.43
N LEU A 49 -5.97 23.34 7.01
CA LEU A 49 -4.94 22.53 7.64
C LEU A 49 -3.59 23.00 7.11
N ASN A 50 -2.67 23.30 8.02
CA ASN A 50 -1.29 23.63 7.71
C ASN A 50 -0.39 22.81 8.64
N ARG A 51 0.55 22.09 8.05
CA ARG A 51 1.63 21.41 8.76
C ARG A 51 2.96 21.78 8.10
N PRO A 52 3.71 22.74 8.66
CA PRO A 52 4.94 23.24 8.05
C PRO A 52 5.91 22.12 7.68
N ASP A 53 6.57 22.29 6.53
CA ASP A 53 7.56 21.39 5.94
C ASP A 53 7.03 20.03 5.47
N ALA A 54 5.72 19.77 5.56
CA ALA A 54 5.14 18.55 5.03
C ALA A 54 5.24 18.52 3.50
N ALA A 55 5.73 17.40 2.97
CA ALA A 55 5.79 17.20 1.51
C ALA A 55 4.40 17.01 0.87
N TYR A 56 3.46 16.48 1.65
CA TYR A 56 2.05 16.30 1.28
C TYR A 56 1.20 16.14 2.54
N LEU A 57 -0.12 16.28 2.40
CA LEU A 57 -1.13 15.96 3.41
C LEU A 57 -2.13 14.94 2.87
N SER A 58 -2.56 13.99 3.69
CA SER A 58 -3.66 13.06 3.38
C SER A 58 -4.55 12.89 4.61
N LEU A 59 -5.78 13.40 4.51
CA LEU A 59 -6.73 13.42 5.63
C LEU A 59 -7.30 12.01 5.84
N HIS A 60 -7.30 11.53 7.08
CA HIS A 60 -8.01 10.32 7.44
C HIS A 60 -9.41 10.67 7.94
N PHE A 61 -10.41 10.10 7.28
CA PHE A 61 -11.79 10.16 7.70
C PHE A 61 -12.14 8.89 8.47
N ALA A 62 -12.39 9.04 9.77
CA ALA A 62 -13.09 8.00 10.50
C ALA A 62 -14.50 7.78 9.93
N SER A 63 -15.17 8.85 9.51
CA SER A 63 -16.45 8.77 8.81
C SER A 63 -16.69 9.96 7.89
N VAL A 64 -17.31 9.70 6.74
CA VAL A 64 -17.93 10.71 5.87
C VAL A 64 -19.34 10.23 5.55
N ASN A 65 -20.29 11.16 5.56
CA ASN A 65 -21.70 10.93 5.28
C ASN A 65 -22.29 12.19 4.64
N ILE A 66 -21.92 12.42 3.39
CA ILE A 66 -22.34 13.61 2.64
C ILE A 66 -23.68 13.31 1.94
N PRO A 67 -24.78 13.99 2.30
CA PRO A 67 -26.08 13.77 1.67
C PRO A 67 -26.10 14.29 0.23
N VAL A 68 -27.13 13.89 -0.53
CA VAL A 68 -27.42 14.46 -1.85
C VAL A 68 -27.54 15.99 -1.76
N GLY A 69 -26.80 16.70 -2.62
CA GLY A 69 -26.76 18.17 -2.65
C GLY A 69 -25.78 18.79 -1.66
N GLY A 70 -25.17 18.00 -0.77
CA GLY A 70 -24.03 18.41 0.03
C GLY A 70 -22.72 18.18 -0.71
N LEU A 71 -21.70 18.97 -0.37
CA LEU A 71 -20.40 18.96 -1.03
C LEU A 71 -19.30 19.15 -0.01
N LEU A 72 -18.45 18.13 0.19
CA LEU A 72 -17.19 18.25 0.92
C LEU A 72 -16.04 18.27 -0.07
N THR A 73 -15.14 19.23 0.08
CA THR A 73 -13.96 19.40 -0.77
C THR A 73 -12.69 19.44 0.05
N ILE A 74 -11.62 18.89 -0.52
CA ILE A 74 -10.25 18.99 -0.03
C ILE A 74 -9.43 19.56 -1.18
N SER A 75 -8.78 20.71 -0.99
CA SER A 75 -8.04 21.36 -2.08
C SER A 75 -6.69 21.92 -1.66
N SER A 76 -5.75 21.95 -2.59
CA SER A 76 -4.51 22.71 -2.43
C SER A 76 -4.80 24.22 -2.38
N PRO A 77 -3.92 25.03 -1.76
CA PRO A 77 -4.11 26.48 -1.71
C PRO A 77 -4.14 27.18 -3.06
N ASP A 78 -3.45 26.62 -4.05
CA ASP A 78 -3.41 27.12 -5.44
C ASP A 78 -4.57 26.57 -6.31
N GLY A 79 -5.39 25.66 -5.77
CA GLY A 79 -6.49 25.02 -6.47
C GLY A 79 -6.07 24.01 -7.56
N SER A 80 -4.78 23.67 -7.66
CA SER A 80 -4.28 22.70 -8.65
C SER A 80 -4.69 21.26 -8.33
N GLN A 81 -4.89 20.93 -7.06
CA GLN A 81 -5.44 19.66 -6.58
C GLN A 81 -6.75 19.90 -5.86
N PHE A 82 -7.75 19.08 -6.17
CA PHE A 82 -9.09 19.21 -5.65
C PHE A 82 -9.80 17.84 -5.65
N HIS A 83 -10.27 17.43 -4.48
CA HIS A 83 -10.98 16.17 -4.26
C HIS A 83 -12.38 16.46 -3.75
N GLU A 84 -13.39 15.83 -4.36
CA GLU A 84 -14.80 16.04 -4.07
C GLU A 84 -15.48 14.79 -3.49
N TYR A 85 -16.26 15.01 -2.44
CA TYR A 85 -17.13 14.03 -1.82
C TYR A 85 -18.55 14.55 -1.81
N THR A 86 -19.42 13.92 -2.60
CA THR A 86 -20.85 14.21 -2.66
C THR A 86 -21.64 12.91 -2.71
N ASN A 87 -22.81 12.87 -2.07
CA ASN A 87 -23.67 11.68 -2.02
C ASN A 87 -22.90 10.39 -1.67
N VAL A 88 -22.12 10.44 -0.59
CA VAL A 88 -21.18 9.38 -0.23
C VAL A 88 -21.22 9.09 1.25
N THR A 89 -21.23 7.81 1.58
CA THR A 89 -21.07 7.31 2.96
C THR A 89 -19.91 6.34 2.98
N GLN A 90 -18.87 6.66 3.75
CA GLN A 90 -17.66 5.88 3.86
C GLN A 90 -17.03 6.05 5.26
N THR A 91 -16.26 5.08 5.71
CA THR A 91 -15.60 5.10 7.02
C THR A 91 -14.18 4.56 6.91
N ASN A 92 -13.30 5.01 7.82
CA ASN A 92 -11.95 4.50 7.99
C ASN A 92 -11.14 4.50 6.68
N PHE A 93 -10.99 5.67 6.09
CA PHE A 93 -10.25 5.84 4.84
C PHE A 93 -9.37 7.10 4.84
N TYR A 94 -8.23 7.02 4.16
CA TYR A 94 -7.46 8.20 3.78
C TYR A 94 -7.99 8.80 2.48
N ALA A 95 -8.22 10.10 2.47
CA ALA A 95 -8.45 10.87 1.25
C ALA A 95 -7.19 10.91 0.37
N GLU A 96 -7.39 11.17 -0.92
CA GLU A 96 -6.30 11.44 -1.84
C GLU A 96 -5.43 12.60 -1.34
N PHE A 97 -4.14 12.55 -1.65
CA PHE A 97 -3.18 13.50 -1.11
C PHE A 97 -3.34 14.88 -1.74
N ILE A 98 -2.96 15.89 -0.96
CA ILE A 98 -2.68 17.25 -1.41
C ILE A 98 -1.17 17.43 -1.26
N ASP A 99 -0.48 17.74 -2.36
CA ASP A 99 0.94 18.04 -2.33
C ASP A 99 1.18 19.38 -1.61
N GLY A 100 2.28 19.43 -0.87
CA GLY A 100 2.65 20.56 -0.04
C GLY A 100 2.14 20.48 1.40
N ASP A 101 2.34 21.59 2.11
CA ASP A 101 2.21 21.68 3.56
C ASP A 101 0.81 22.12 4.04
N SER A 102 -0.10 22.38 3.10
CA SER A 102 -1.38 23.03 3.38
C SER A 102 -2.51 22.46 2.54
N ALA A 103 -3.70 22.33 3.13
CA ALA A 103 -4.93 21.93 2.46
C ALA A 103 -6.14 22.67 3.03
N PHE A 104 -7.07 23.08 2.16
CA PHE A 104 -8.36 23.61 2.56
C PHE A 104 -9.40 22.49 2.59
N ILE A 105 -10.11 22.38 3.72
CA ILE A 105 -11.26 21.48 3.90
C ILE A 105 -12.50 22.35 3.95
N THR A 106 -13.41 22.17 3.00
CA THR A 106 -14.66 22.94 2.93
C THR A 106 -15.86 22.03 2.79
N TYR A 107 -16.84 22.18 3.67
CA TYR A 107 -18.14 21.52 3.56
C TYR A 107 -19.24 22.54 3.31
N THR A 108 -19.97 22.35 2.22
CA THR A 108 -21.18 23.08 1.87
C THR A 108 -22.38 22.15 2.03
N PRO A 109 -23.29 22.41 2.99
CA PRO A 109 -24.50 21.61 3.16
C PRO A 109 -25.46 21.79 1.98
N PRO A 110 -26.42 20.86 1.77
CA PRO A 110 -27.53 21.08 0.86
C PRO A 110 -28.24 22.41 1.20
N ARG A 111 -28.92 23.04 0.22
CA ARG A 111 -29.68 24.29 0.45
C ARG A 111 -30.54 24.16 1.71
N SER A 112 -30.11 24.84 2.76
CA SER A 112 -30.69 24.79 4.09
C SER A 112 -31.90 25.72 4.15
N SER A 113 -32.99 25.20 4.70
CA SER A 113 -34.14 25.97 5.13
C SER A 113 -33.94 26.47 6.57
N LEU A 114 -34.68 27.49 7.01
CA LEU A 114 -34.58 28.03 8.38
C LEU A 114 -34.77 26.96 9.47
N ILE A 115 -35.50 25.88 9.17
CA ILE A 115 -35.71 24.74 10.08
C ILE A 115 -34.46 23.85 10.20
N ASP A 116 -33.63 23.71 9.17
CA ASP A 116 -32.42 22.89 9.20
C ASP A 116 -31.36 23.49 10.15
N SER A 117 -31.32 24.84 10.22
CA SER A 117 -30.46 25.55 11.19
C SER A 117 -30.91 25.35 12.64
N LEU A 118 -32.20 25.11 12.88
CA LEU A 118 -32.75 24.83 14.22
C LEU A 118 -32.51 23.38 14.67
N LEU A 119 -32.41 22.45 13.71
CA LEU A 119 -32.17 21.02 13.97
C LEU A 119 -30.67 20.64 13.99
N ALA A 120 -29.76 21.60 13.75
CA ALA A 120 -28.33 21.36 13.60
C ALA A 120 -27.67 20.63 14.79
N ASN A 121 -28.15 20.87 16.02
CA ASN A 121 -27.56 20.27 17.23
C ASN A 121 -27.82 18.76 17.36
N ASP A 122 -28.90 18.25 16.76
CA ASP A 122 -29.27 16.83 16.76
C ASP A 122 -29.00 16.15 15.41
N ALA A 123 -28.43 16.89 14.47
CA ALA A 123 -28.19 16.41 13.11
C ALA A 123 -27.00 15.43 13.06
N PRO A 124 -27.07 14.41 12.20
CA PRO A 124 -25.95 13.49 12.02
C PRO A 124 -24.71 14.22 11.50
N ASN A 125 -23.53 13.69 11.84
CA ASN A 125 -22.27 14.22 11.35
C ASN A 125 -22.16 14.02 9.83
N ALA A 126 -21.78 15.09 9.12
CA ALA A 126 -21.41 15.04 7.72
C ALA A 126 -20.03 14.41 7.54
N PHE A 127 -19.10 14.69 8.45
CA PHE A 127 -17.79 14.06 8.46
C PHE A 127 -17.13 14.09 9.84
N LEU A 128 -16.14 13.23 9.98
CA LEU A 128 -15.18 13.21 11.08
C LEU A 128 -13.79 12.91 10.52
N ILE A 129 -12.91 13.89 10.63
CA ILE A 129 -11.48 13.73 10.41
C ILE A 129 -10.85 13.62 11.80
N ASP A 130 -10.18 12.51 12.02
CA ASP A 130 -9.60 12.10 13.30
C ASP A 130 -8.05 12.07 13.22
N LYS A 131 -7.47 12.09 12.02
CA LYS A 131 -6.03 12.29 11.85
C LYS A 131 -5.72 12.70 10.42
N PHE A 132 -4.47 13.02 10.16
CA PHE A 132 -3.94 13.17 8.82
C PHE A 132 -2.54 12.59 8.75
N ALA A 133 -2.20 11.98 7.62
CA ALA A 133 -0.83 11.65 7.30
C ALA A 133 -0.15 12.88 6.70
N HIS A 134 1.06 13.17 7.13
CA HIS A 134 1.91 14.20 6.55
C HIS A 134 3.21 13.59 6.05
N GLY A 135 3.63 13.97 4.84
CA GLY A 135 4.89 13.54 4.27
C GLY A 135 6.08 14.09 5.04
N PHE A 136 7.16 13.31 5.16
CA PHE A 136 8.42 13.83 5.68
C PHE A 136 9.00 14.87 4.70
N PRO A 137 9.73 15.88 5.21
CA PRO A 137 10.47 16.81 4.37
C PRO A 137 11.33 16.07 3.36
N LYS A 138 11.46 16.62 2.15
CA LYS A 138 12.15 15.96 1.03
C LYS A 138 13.58 15.54 1.37
N ALA A 139 14.30 16.33 2.17
CA ALA A 139 15.66 16.06 2.62
C ALA A 139 15.78 14.79 3.49
N ASP A 140 14.70 14.39 4.17
CA ASP A 140 14.68 13.22 5.05
C ASP A 140 14.43 11.92 4.27
N LEU A 141 13.85 12.02 3.07
CA LEU A 141 13.54 10.87 2.19
C LEU A 141 14.76 10.34 1.42
N ASP A 142 15.74 11.20 1.13
CA ASP A 142 16.98 10.83 0.42
C ASP A 142 17.86 9.83 1.21
N SER A 143 17.53 9.61 2.49
CA SER A 143 18.21 8.65 3.37
C SER A 143 17.67 7.21 3.31
N GLN A 144 16.55 6.96 2.61
CA GLN A 144 15.88 5.65 2.51
C GLN A 144 16.18 4.90 1.19
N VAL A 145 17.44 4.88 0.76
CA VAL A 145 17.85 4.15 -0.44
C VAL A 145 17.91 2.65 -0.14
N GLU A 146 16.91 1.89 -0.61
CA GLU A 146 16.86 0.43 -0.40
C GLU A 146 17.84 -0.37 -1.29
N ALA A 147 18.35 0.19 -2.41
CA ALA A 147 19.67 -0.10 -3.00
C ALA A 147 19.81 0.42 -4.46
N ILE A 148 20.40 1.61 -4.64
CA ILE A 148 21.19 1.90 -5.84
C ILE A 148 22.63 1.49 -5.50
N CYS A 149 23.16 0.50 -6.20
CA CYS A 149 24.55 0.09 -6.01
C CYS A 149 25.38 0.60 -7.17
N GLY A 150 25.93 1.81 -6.98
CA GLY A 150 26.63 2.53 -8.02
C GLY A 150 25.81 3.73 -8.49
N LYS A 151 25.57 3.81 -9.80
CA LYS A 151 24.80 4.90 -10.41
C LYS A 151 23.40 4.38 -10.75
N ASP A 152 22.37 5.20 -10.56
CA ASP A 152 21.04 4.86 -11.07
C ASP A 152 21.06 4.85 -12.62
N ASP A 153 20.96 3.65 -13.19
CA ASP A 153 20.90 3.38 -14.62
C ASP A 153 19.48 3.02 -15.10
N SER A 154 18.48 3.15 -14.22
CA SER A 154 17.10 3.15 -14.67
C SER A 154 16.84 4.32 -15.64
N GLN A 155 15.74 4.27 -16.38
CA GLN A 155 15.30 5.36 -17.26
C GLN A 155 13.83 5.69 -17.04
N SER A 156 13.44 6.95 -17.28
CA SER A 156 12.03 7.35 -17.24
C SER A 156 11.29 6.54 -18.30
N ALA A 157 10.13 5.97 -17.96
CA ALA A 157 9.42 5.06 -18.86
C ALA A 157 9.20 5.67 -20.26
N VAL A 158 8.91 6.97 -20.33
CA VAL A 158 8.74 7.72 -21.58
C VAL A 158 9.95 7.67 -22.52
N CYS A 159 11.17 7.44 -22.01
CA CYS A 159 12.37 7.27 -22.83
C CYS A 159 12.36 5.99 -23.65
N LEU A 160 11.66 4.97 -23.16
CA LEU A 160 11.51 3.69 -23.85
C LEU A 160 10.33 3.73 -24.82
N LYS A 161 9.50 4.79 -24.82
CA LYS A 161 8.31 4.89 -25.67
C LYS A 161 8.60 4.65 -27.15
N THR A 162 9.73 5.17 -27.64
CA THR A 162 10.16 5.00 -29.04
C THR A 162 11.32 4.01 -29.18
N SER A 163 12.24 3.98 -28.22
CA SER A 163 13.43 3.14 -28.29
C SER A 163 13.17 1.66 -27.97
N ASP A 164 12.16 1.36 -27.15
CA ASP A 164 11.72 0.00 -26.79
C ASP A 164 10.21 -0.02 -26.43
N ALA A 165 9.38 0.21 -27.45
CA ALA A 165 7.94 0.33 -27.30
C ALA A 165 7.26 -0.85 -26.56
N PRO A 166 7.67 -2.13 -26.78
CA PRO A 166 7.10 -3.25 -26.02
C PRO A 166 7.28 -3.12 -24.50
N LYS A 167 8.47 -2.77 -24.02
CA LYS A 167 8.71 -2.56 -22.57
C LYS A 167 7.88 -1.40 -22.03
N TYR A 168 7.82 -0.29 -22.77
CA TYR A 168 7.01 0.86 -22.39
C TYR A 168 5.51 0.51 -22.29
N GLN A 169 4.97 -0.22 -23.27
CA GLN A 169 3.57 -0.64 -23.25
C GLN A 169 3.25 -1.54 -22.05
N LYS A 170 4.13 -2.48 -21.72
CA LYS A 170 3.94 -3.35 -20.56
C LYS A 170 4.05 -2.61 -19.23
N ALA A 171 4.94 -1.62 -19.16
CA ALA A 171 5.06 -0.76 -18.00
C ALA A 171 3.76 0.02 -17.70
N GLN A 172 2.85 0.21 -18.68
CA GLN A 172 1.58 0.90 -18.42
C GLN A 172 0.66 0.19 -17.42
N ALA A 173 0.77 -1.13 -17.30
CA ALA A 173 0.04 -1.94 -16.32
C ALA A 173 0.59 -1.84 -14.90
N VAL A 174 1.67 -1.08 -14.67
CA VAL A 174 2.31 -0.87 -13.37
C VAL A 174 1.82 0.44 -12.74
N ALA A 175 1.46 0.35 -11.46
CA ALA A 175 0.91 1.42 -10.64
C ALA A 175 1.84 1.80 -9.49
N ARG A 176 1.81 3.08 -9.14
CA ARG A 176 2.35 3.63 -7.88
C ARG A 176 1.31 3.42 -6.79
N LEU A 177 1.72 2.81 -5.68
CA LEU A 177 0.85 2.56 -4.53
C LEU A 177 1.16 3.56 -3.41
N ARG A 178 0.12 4.14 -2.82
CA ARG A 178 0.21 4.88 -1.55
C ARG A 178 -0.66 4.21 -0.52
N ILE A 179 -0.04 3.73 0.55
CA ILE A 179 -0.65 2.81 1.52
C ILE A 179 -0.77 3.53 2.86
N ASN A 180 -1.98 3.55 3.42
CA ASN A 180 -2.33 4.24 4.67
C ASN A 180 -1.86 5.70 4.73
N GLY A 181 -1.82 6.37 3.57
CA GLY A 181 -1.33 7.76 3.44
C GLY A 181 0.16 7.96 3.74
N ARG A 182 0.95 6.92 4.01
CA ARG A 182 2.29 7.06 4.61
C ARG A 182 3.36 6.14 4.06
N SER A 183 3.01 5.17 3.21
CA SER A 183 3.98 4.23 2.63
C SER A 183 3.84 4.13 1.12
N LEU A 184 4.94 3.80 0.46
CA LEU A 184 5.00 3.62 -0.99
C LEU A 184 5.33 2.18 -1.35
N CYS A 185 4.70 1.69 -2.41
CA CYS A 185 5.09 0.46 -3.08
C CYS A 185 4.77 0.57 -4.57
N THR A 186 5.09 -0.48 -5.30
CA THR A 186 4.67 -0.72 -6.66
C THR A 186 3.68 -1.89 -6.71
N GLY A 187 2.73 -1.83 -7.62
CA GLY A 187 1.84 -2.94 -7.94
C GLY A 187 1.54 -3.00 -9.42
N TRP A 188 0.94 -4.08 -9.90
CA TRP A 188 0.67 -4.24 -11.33
C TRP A 188 -0.55 -5.12 -11.62
N LEU A 189 -1.25 -4.79 -12.71
CA LEU A 189 -2.46 -5.52 -13.14
C LEU A 189 -2.12 -6.94 -13.59
N PHE A 190 -2.71 -7.94 -12.95
CA PHE A 190 -2.49 -9.35 -13.21
C PHE A 190 -3.73 -9.99 -13.85
N GLY A 191 -3.62 -10.29 -15.14
CA GLY A 191 -4.76 -10.75 -15.93
C GLY A 191 -5.78 -9.65 -16.23
N SER A 192 -6.84 -10.02 -16.94
CA SER A 192 -7.75 -9.09 -17.62
C SER A 192 -8.93 -8.59 -16.77
N GLU A 193 -8.97 -8.93 -15.49
CA GLU A 193 -10.16 -8.76 -14.65
C GLU A 193 -10.04 -7.64 -13.63
N GLY A 194 -8.95 -6.86 -13.60
CA GLY A 194 -8.74 -5.80 -12.61
C GLY A 194 -8.23 -6.31 -11.26
N HIS A 195 -7.53 -7.44 -11.27
CA HIS A 195 -6.72 -7.90 -10.14
C HIS A 195 -5.34 -7.24 -10.19
N LEU A 196 -4.75 -7.02 -9.03
CA LEU A 196 -3.42 -6.44 -8.91
C LEU A 196 -2.55 -7.27 -7.94
N ILE A 197 -1.29 -7.47 -8.31
CA ILE A 197 -0.26 -8.07 -7.46
C ILE A 197 0.65 -6.98 -6.90
N THR A 198 1.03 -7.15 -5.63
CA THR A 198 2.12 -6.44 -4.94
C THR A 198 2.72 -7.35 -3.85
N ASN A 199 3.62 -6.86 -3.00
CA ASN A 199 4.16 -7.65 -1.88
C ASN A 199 3.20 -7.75 -0.69
N ASN A 200 3.36 -8.80 0.13
CA ASN A 200 2.67 -8.91 1.41
C ASN A 200 3.08 -7.76 2.33
N HIS A 201 4.37 -7.42 2.38
CA HIS A 201 4.84 -6.34 3.24
C HIS A 201 4.33 -4.95 2.83
N CYS A 202 3.77 -4.81 1.62
CA CYS A 202 3.05 -3.62 1.17
C CYS A 202 1.59 -3.65 1.67
N ILE A 203 0.83 -4.68 1.27
CA ILE A 203 -0.57 -4.86 1.68
C ILE A 203 -0.66 -6.15 2.50
N ARG A 204 -0.67 -6.03 3.83
CA ARG A 204 -0.58 -7.18 4.76
C ARG A 204 -1.94 -7.74 5.13
N ASN A 205 -2.99 -6.92 5.06
CA ASN A 205 -4.31 -7.23 5.60
C ASN A 205 -5.40 -6.40 4.91
N ALA A 206 -6.65 -6.67 5.27
CA ALA A 206 -7.82 -6.00 4.70
C ALA A 206 -7.85 -4.49 4.98
N ASN A 207 -7.29 -4.03 6.11
CA ASN A 207 -7.21 -2.60 6.41
C ASN A 207 -6.29 -1.90 5.41
N ASP A 208 -5.09 -2.44 5.17
CA ASP A 208 -4.17 -1.91 4.16
C ASP A 208 -4.82 -1.90 2.77
N ALA A 209 -5.49 -3.00 2.39
CA ALA A 209 -6.19 -3.11 1.10
C ALA A 209 -7.30 -2.05 0.95
N SER A 210 -8.04 -1.77 2.02
CA SER A 210 -9.08 -0.72 2.05
C SER A 210 -8.53 0.70 2.10
N ASN A 211 -7.24 0.87 2.42
CA ASN A 211 -6.55 2.15 2.59
C ASN A 211 -5.35 2.28 1.64
N THR A 212 -5.49 1.83 0.40
CA THR A 212 -4.44 1.95 -0.62
C THR A 212 -4.97 2.70 -1.84
N GLN A 213 -4.24 3.73 -2.25
CA GLN A 213 -4.45 4.44 -3.50
C GLN A 213 -3.63 3.79 -4.61
N PHE A 214 -4.27 3.57 -5.75
CA PHE A 214 -3.72 2.90 -6.93
C PHE A 214 -3.62 3.91 -8.08
N GLU A 215 -2.42 4.45 -8.29
CA GLU A 215 -2.18 5.49 -9.28
C GLU A 215 -1.49 4.91 -10.51
N PHE A 216 -2.17 5.00 -11.65
CA PHE A 216 -1.65 4.53 -12.95
C PHE A 216 -1.26 5.71 -13.84
N GLY A 217 -0.27 5.50 -14.72
CA GLY A 217 0.17 6.55 -15.64
C GLY A 217 0.91 7.71 -14.96
N ALA A 218 1.47 7.50 -13.76
CA ALA A 218 2.38 8.44 -13.12
C ALA A 218 3.72 8.46 -13.88
N GLU A 219 3.76 9.20 -14.99
CA GLU A 219 4.92 9.36 -15.87
C GLU A 219 5.04 10.82 -16.35
N CYS A 220 6.27 11.29 -16.53
CA CYS A 220 6.52 12.62 -17.08
C CYS A 220 6.47 12.61 -18.62
N THR A 221 6.29 13.79 -19.21
CA THR A 221 6.32 13.97 -20.67
C THR A 221 7.74 13.94 -21.24
N THR A 222 8.75 14.22 -20.42
CA THR A 222 10.16 14.27 -20.80
C THR A 222 10.97 13.15 -20.15
N CYS A 223 12.14 12.88 -20.73
CA CYS A 223 13.07 11.86 -20.26
C CYS A 223 13.83 12.20 -18.97
N GLU A 224 13.57 13.36 -18.40
CA GLU A 224 14.30 13.84 -17.24
C GLU A 224 14.03 12.95 -16.03
N THR A 225 15.07 12.75 -15.22
CA THR A 225 14.90 12.17 -13.90
C THR A 225 14.40 13.27 -12.98
N VAL A 226 13.23 13.04 -12.40
CA VAL A 226 12.61 13.95 -11.45
C VAL A 226 12.41 13.26 -10.10
N PRO A 227 12.28 14.03 -9.00
CA PRO A 227 12.09 13.45 -7.67
C PRO A 227 10.78 12.66 -7.49
N GLY A 228 10.71 11.91 -6.37
CA GLY A 228 9.49 11.28 -5.87
C GLY A 228 8.32 12.26 -5.73
N GLY A 229 7.09 11.76 -6.00
CA GLY A 229 5.85 12.54 -5.93
C GLY A 229 5.56 13.43 -7.14
N ALA A 230 6.54 13.68 -8.02
CA ALA A 230 6.30 14.40 -9.27
C ALA A 230 5.44 13.59 -10.27
N CYS A 231 5.00 14.27 -11.33
CA CYS A 231 4.26 13.74 -12.48
C CYS A 231 3.12 12.79 -12.09
N THR A 232 1.99 13.39 -11.70
CA THR A 232 0.79 12.69 -11.27
C THR A 232 0.17 11.89 -12.40
N GLY A 233 -0.22 10.66 -12.08
CA GLY A 233 -1.07 9.82 -12.90
C GLY A 233 -2.55 10.00 -12.55
N VAL A 234 -3.32 8.95 -12.81
CA VAL A 234 -4.74 8.85 -12.45
C VAL A 234 -4.90 7.86 -11.32
N THR A 235 -5.44 8.30 -10.19
CA THR A 235 -5.90 7.41 -9.12
C THR A 235 -7.16 6.69 -9.58
N VAL A 236 -7.04 5.42 -9.99
CA VAL A 236 -8.19 4.65 -10.50
C VAL A 236 -9.00 4.00 -9.39
N ALA A 237 -8.42 3.87 -8.20
CA ALA A 237 -9.04 3.31 -7.00
C ALA A 237 -8.35 3.83 -5.74
N THR A 238 -9.13 4.06 -4.69
CA THR A 238 -8.64 4.42 -3.34
C THR A 238 -8.85 3.30 -2.33
N SER A 239 -9.38 2.16 -2.79
CA SER A 239 -9.54 0.95 -1.99
C SER A 239 -9.55 -0.30 -2.87
N SER A 240 -9.32 -1.44 -2.24
CA SER A 240 -9.35 -2.75 -2.88
C SER A 240 -9.92 -3.80 -1.93
N GLU A 241 -10.34 -4.93 -2.48
CA GLU A 241 -10.65 -6.14 -1.72
C GLU A 241 -9.40 -7.01 -1.64
N LEU A 242 -9.02 -7.42 -0.42
CA LEU A 242 -7.97 -8.40 -0.21
C LEU A 242 -8.48 -9.80 -0.56
N LEU A 243 -7.90 -10.43 -1.59
CA LEU A 243 -8.30 -11.78 -2.00
C LEU A 243 -7.39 -12.86 -1.42
N TYR A 244 -6.08 -12.60 -1.43
CA TYR A 244 -5.08 -13.56 -0.94
C TYR A 244 -3.81 -12.85 -0.52
N THR A 245 -3.15 -13.33 0.52
CA THR A 245 -1.82 -12.87 0.90
C THR A 245 -1.01 -14.01 1.49
N ASN A 246 0.27 -14.07 1.16
CA ASN A 246 1.19 -15.06 1.70
C ASN A 246 2.51 -14.40 2.13
N PRO A 247 2.76 -14.28 3.44
CA PRO A 247 4.03 -13.76 3.97
C PRO A 247 5.26 -14.60 3.60
N ALA A 248 5.11 -15.94 3.44
CA ALA A 248 6.25 -16.82 3.13
C ALA A 248 6.77 -16.66 1.69
N ASN A 249 5.90 -16.19 0.79
CA ASN A 249 6.23 -15.86 -0.60
C ASN A 249 6.06 -14.35 -0.87
N ASP A 250 6.02 -13.54 0.19
CA ASP A 250 5.88 -12.09 0.20
C ASP A 250 5.05 -11.49 -0.96
N PHE A 251 3.83 -11.99 -1.15
CA PHE A 251 2.93 -11.47 -2.17
C PHE A 251 1.50 -11.30 -1.65
N THR A 252 0.79 -10.39 -2.28
CA THR A 252 -0.62 -10.14 -2.08
C THR A 252 -1.33 -9.99 -3.42
N LEU A 253 -2.51 -10.60 -3.53
CA LEU A 253 -3.46 -10.40 -4.61
C LEU A 253 -4.65 -9.60 -4.08
N VAL A 254 -4.96 -8.48 -4.75
CA VAL A 254 -6.14 -7.66 -4.46
C VAL A 254 -7.02 -7.49 -5.70
N LYS A 255 -8.30 -7.18 -5.47
CA LYS A 255 -9.23 -6.69 -6.51
C LYS A 255 -9.45 -5.20 -6.34
N LEU A 256 -9.17 -4.41 -7.37
CA LEU A 256 -9.38 -2.96 -7.30
C LEU A 256 -10.87 -2.61 -7.24
N LYS A 257 -11.25 -1.75 -6.31
CA LYS A 257 -12.59 -1.13 -6.27
C LYS A 257 -12.51 0.20 -7.00
N LEU A 258 -12.78 0.17 -8.30
CA LEU A 258 -12.61 1.32 -9.18
C LEU A 258 -13.46 2.51 -8.74
N ALA A 259 -12.86 3.70 -8.78
CA ALA A 259 -13.58 4.95 -8.65
C ALA A 259 -14.63 5.08 -9.76
N ASN A 260 -15.69 5.85 -9.50
CA ASN A 260 -16.76 6.03 -10.49
C ASN A 260 -16.19 6.62 -11.80
N GLY A 261 -16.48 5.96 -12.92
CA GLY A 261 -15.97 6.36 -14.24
C GLY A 261 -14.50 6.00 -14.53
N ALA A 262 -13.75 5.45 -13.56
CA ALA A 262 -12.39 4.98 -13.81
C ALA A 262 -12.39 3.72 -14.68
N SER A 263 -11.39 3.61 -15.56
CA SER A 263 -11.20 2.47 -16.45
C SER A 263 -9.74 2.01 -16.44
N LEU A 264 -9.54 0.70 -16.45
CA LEU A 264 -8.22 0.09 -16.55
C LEU A 264 -7.80 -0.19 -18.00
N ALA A 265 -8.71 -0.01 -18.98
CA ALA A 265 -8.53 -0.48 -20.34
C ALA A 265 -7.29 0.12 -21.04
N SER A 266 -6.96 1.38 -20.74
CA SER A 266 -5.78 2.07 -21.29
C SER A 266 -4.45 1.53 -20.78
N TYR A 267 -4.44 0.84 -19.63
CA TYR A 267 -3.23 0.35 -18.98
C TYR A 267 -2.90 -1.10 -19.35
N GLY A 268 -3.86 -1.84 -19.91
CA GLY A 268 -3.70 -3.26 -20.24
C GLY A 268 -3.50 -4.12 -18.98
N TYR A 269 -2.74 -5.21 -19.10
CA TYR A 269 -2.37 -6.08 -17.99
C TYR A 269 -1.09 -6.85 -18.32
N LEU A 270 -0.46 -7.40 -17.28
CA LEU A 270 0.67 -8.30 -17.41
C LEU A 270 0.23 -9.75 -17.25
N GLN A 271 1.05 -10.62 -17.84
CA GLN A 271 0.91 -12.07 -17.75
C GLN A 271 2.17 -12.65 -17.14
N ALA A 272 2.03 -13.68 -16.31
CA ALA A 272 3.13 -14.37 -15.68
C ALA A 272 3.50 -15.65 -16.43
N ARG A 273 4.79 -15.97 -16.47
CA ARG A 273 5.28 -17.21 -17.08
C ARG A 273 5.22 -18.34 -16.07
N ALA A 274 4.36 -19.33 -16.31
CA ALA A 274 4.12 -20.44 -15.37
C ALA A 274 5.38 -21.27 -15.05
N SER A 275 6.30 -21.41 -16.01
CA SER A 275 7.59 -22.08 -15.79
C SER A 275 8.55 -21.29 -14.88
N GLY A 276 8.27 -20.02 -14.61
CA GLY A 276 9.09 -19.17 -13.75
C GLY A 276 10.32 -18.58 -14.44
N PRO A 277 11.29 -18.07 -13.65
CA PRO A 277 12.53 -17.49 -14.16
C PRO A 277 13.53 -18.54 -14.62
N VAL A 278 14.41 -18.16 -15.54
CA VAL A 278 15.50 -18.95 -16.11
C VAL A 278 16.82 -18.26 -15.84
N LEU A 279 17.80 -19.00 -15.32
CA LEU A 279 19.15 -18.47 -15.07
C LEU A 279 19.77 -17.88 -16.34
N GLY A 280 20.34 -16.68 -16.22
CA GLY A 280 20.98 -15.93 -17.30
C GLY A 280 20.02 -15.29 -18.29
N GLU A 281 18.70 -15.36 -18.10
CA GLU A 281 17.78 -14.69 -19.01
C GLU A 281 17.82 -13.16 -18.85
N PRO A 282 17.82 -12.39 -19.95
CA PRO A 282 17.65 -10.94 -19.91
C PRO A 282 16.32 -10.53 -19.28
N ILE A 283 16.36 -9.54 -18.40
CA ILE A 283 15.19 -9.02 -17.67
C ILE A 283 15.12 -7.50 -17.72
N TYR A 284 13.97 -6.97 -17.35
CA TYR A 284 13.77 -5.55 -17.02
C TYR A 284 12.74 -5.41 -15.91
N ILE A 285 12.77 -4.27 -15.22
CA ILE A 285 11.87 -3.97 -14.09
C ILE A 285 11.18 -2.65 -14.37
N ALA A 286 9.84 -2.66 -14.40
CA ALA A 286 9.02 -1.45 -14.43
C ALA A 286 8.54 -1.16 -13.00
N GLN A 287 8.82 0.05 -12.50
CA GLN A 287 8.78 0.33 -11.06
C GLN A 287 8.54 1.81 -10.72
N HIS A 288 8.22 2.08 -9.46
CA HIS A 288 8.15 3.42 -8.85
C HIS A 288 9.16 3.57 -7.68
N PRO A 289 10.48 3.57 -7.96
CA PRO A 289 11.53 3.72 -6.95
C PRO A 289 11.41 5.09 -6.28
N GLY A 290 11.45 5.15 -4.95
CA GLY A 290 11.22 6.36 -4.16
C GLY A 290 9.85 7.02 -4.37
N GLY A 291 8.89 6.32 -4.98
CA GLY A 291 7.65 6.94 -5.47
C GLY A 291 7.86 7.91 -6.64
N LYS A 292 9.00 7.84 -7.34
CA LYS A 292 9.26 8.60 -8.57
C LYS A 292 8.24 8.24 -9.65
N PRO A 293 8.08 9.11 -10.66
CA PRO A 293 7.43 8.73 -11.91
C PRO A 293 8.05 7.46 -12.47
N LYS A 294 7.23 6.69 -13.17
CA LYS A 294 7.55 5.32 -13.62
C LYS A 294 8.94 5.23 -14.24
N ARG A 295 9.74 4.33 -13.69
CA ARG A 295 11.10 4.03 -14.14
C ARG A 295 11.14 2.62 -14.72
N ILE A 296 12.02 2.41 -15.69
CA ILE A 296 12.32 1.09 -16.25
C ILE A 296 13.83 0.86 -16.14
N ALA A 297 14.23 -0.15 -15.36
CA ALA A 297 15.61 -0.61 -15.27
C ALA A 297 15.85 -1.74 -16.29
N THR A 298 16.86 -1.59 -17.14
CA THR A 298 17.18 -2.55 -18.22
C THR A 298 18.65 -2.94 -18.28
N ILE A 299 19.53 -2.10 -17.75
CA ILE A 299 20.97 -2.28 -17.75
C ILE A 299 21.50 -2.14 -16.33
N VAL A 300 22.71 -2.64 -16.12
CA VAL A 300 23.49 -2.49 -14.88
C VAL A 300 24.61 -1.47 -15.10
N ASP A 301 25.33 -1.08 -14.04
CA ASP A 301 26.45 -0.11 -14.02
C ASP A 301 27.46 -0.24 -15.19
N SER A 302 27.72 -1.46 -15.64
CA SER A 302 28.65 -1.73 -16.76
C SER A 302 28.08 -1.37 -18.14
N GLY A 303 26.80 -0.98 -18.23
CA GLY A 303 26.04 -0.81 -19.47
C GLY A 303 25.52 -2.13 -20.07
N ALA A 304 25.81 -3.27 -19.45
CA ALA A 304 25.31 -4.58 -19.88
C ALA A 304 23.82 -4.75 -19.55
N VAL A 305 23.12 -5.60 -20.32
CA VAL A 305 21.72 -5.94 -20.07
C VAL A 305 21.61 -6.71 -18.75
N GLY A 306 20.65 -6.32 -17.89
CA GLY A 306 20.37 -7.02 -16.65
C GLY A 306 19.85 -8.44 -16.90
N THR A 307 20.26 -9.38 -16.06
CA THR A 307 19.86 -10.79 -16.18
C THR A 307 19.47 -11.39 -14.83
N ILE A 308 18.81 -12.55 -14.85
CA ILE A 308 18.72 -13.42 -13.66
C ILE A 308 20.11 -14.01 -13.40
N GLU A 309 20.77 -13.58 -12.33
CA GLU A 309 22.15 -13.98 -12.00
C GLU A 309 22.20 -15.20 -11.08
N SER A 310 21.15 -15.39 -10.28
CA SER A 310 20.97 -16.58 -9.45
C SER A 310 19.51 -17.01 -9.45
N ILE A 311 19.28 -18.33 -9.39
CA ILE A 311 17.95 -18.92 -9.27
C ILE A 311 17.59 -19.28 -7.82
N SER A 312 18.53 -19.13 -6.88
CA SER A 312 18.28 -19.41 -5.46
C SER A 312 19.26 -18.62 -4.61
N ILE A 313 18.75 -17.62 -3.91
CA ILE A 313 19.50 -16.85 -2.91
C ILE A 313 18.74 -16.82 -1.58
N PRO A 314 19.46 -16.80 -0.44
CA PRO A 314 18.89 -16.38 0.83
C PRO A 314 18.80 -14.86 0.85
N SER A 315 17.58 -14.32 0.84
CA SER A 315 17.31 -12.88 0.83
C SER A 315 16.10 -12.58 1.74
N CYS A 316 15.13 -11.74 1.36
CA CYS A 316 13.99 -11.39 2.23
C CYS A 316 13.07 -12.57 2.55
N VAL A 317 12.87 -13.48 1.61
CA VAL A 317 12.28 -14.80 1.85
C VAL A 317 13.18 -15.91 1.32
N ALA A 318 12.80 -17.15 1.62
CA ALA A 318 13.56 -18.31 1.20
C ALA A 318 13.45 -18.54 -0.31
N ASP A 319 14.59 -18.81 -0.95
CA ASP A 319 14.68 -19.27 -2.34
C ASP A 319 14.13 -18.24 -3.36
N GLU A 320 14.78 -17.09 -3.40
CA GLU A 320 14.51 -16.02 -4.37
C GLU A 320 15.46 -16.09 -5.57
N VAL A 321 15.11 -15.39 -6.65
CA VAL A 321 16.10 -15.07 -7.71
C VAL A 321 16.96 -13.90 -7.30
N GLY A 322 18.18 -13.85 -7.83
CA GLY A 322 19.11 -12.73 -7.67
C GLY A 322 19.33 -12.00 -8.99
N TYR A 323 19.40 -10.66 -8.95
CA TYR A 323 19.77 -9.79 -10.07
C TYR A 323 20.29 -8.42 -9.59
N THR A 324 20.94 -7.64 -10.45
CA THR A 324 21.61 -6.37 -10.08
C THR A 324 21.04 -5.12 -10.76
N LEU A 325 19.80 -5.16 -11.26
CA LEU A 325 19.11 -3.98 -11.80
C LEU A 325 18.70 -3.01 -10.68
N ASP A 326 18.91 -1.70 -10.86
CA ASP A 326 18.65 -0.67 -9.84
C ASP A 326 17.21 -0.63 -9.33
N THR A 327 17.06 -0.44 -8.02
CA THR A 327 15.80 -0.31 -7.29
C THR A 327 15.94 0.65 -6.10
N GLU A 328 14.86 1.16 -5.54
CA GLU A 328 14.89 1.95 -4.30
C GLU A 328 13.66 1.61 -3.44
N GLY A 329 13.55 2.26 -2.27
CA GLY A 329 12.33 2.16 -1.47
C GLY A 329 11.10 2.47 -2.29
N GLY A 330 10.15 1.53 -2.32
CA GLY A 330 8.90 1.67 -3.08
C GLY A 330 8.91 0.91 -4.40
N SER A 331 10.06 0.37 -4.81
CA SER A 331 10.15 -0.65 -5.85
C SER A 331 9.51 -1.96 -5.43
N SER A 332 9.33 -2.23 -4.12
CA SER A 332 8.63 -3.39 -3.60
C SER A 332 7.32 -3.67 -4.34
N GLY A 333 7.16 -4.88 -4.85
CA GLY A 333 6.01 -5.36 -5.59
C GLY A 333 6.12 -5.16 -7.09
N SER A 334 7.24 -4.62 -7.57
CA SER A 334 7.48 -4.43 -9.01
C SER A 334 7.59 -5.77 -9.75
N PRO A 335 7.01 -5.86 -10.96
CA PRO A 335 7.20 -7.02 -11.82
C PRO A 335 8.63 -7.04 -12.38
N VAL A 336 9.30 -8.18 -12.26
CA VAL A 336 10.50 -8.50 -13.02
C VAL A 336 10.07 -9.25 -14.27
N LEU A 337 10.26 -8.64 -15.43
CA LEU A 337 9.80 -9.17 -16.72
C LEU A 337 10.96 -9.74 -17.52
N SER A 338 10.75 -10.85 -18.22
CA SER A 338 11.71 -11.34 -19.21
C SER A 338 11.74 -10.38 -20.39
N ALA A 339 12.93 -9.94 -20.81
CA ALA A 339 13.07 -9.09 -21.99
C ALA A 339 12.82 -9.86 -23.31
N LYS A 340 12.69 -11.19 -23.27
CA LYS A 340 12.41 -12.04 -24.44
C LYS A 340 10.93 -12.08 -24.80
N ASP A 341 10.08 -12.31 -23.81
CA ASP A 341 8.65 -12.58 -24.01
C ASP A 341 7.72 -11.57 -23.29
N ASN A 342 8.29 -10.64 -22.50
CA ASN A 342 7.56 -9.66 -21.69
C ASN A 342 6.59 -10.27 -20.68
N ALA A 343 6.78 -11.54 -20.30
CA ALA A 343 6.07 -12.16 -19.21
C ALA A 343 6.79 -11.88 -17.89
N VAL A 344 6.02 -11.73 -16.80
CA VAL A 344 6.56 -11.62 -15.45
C VAL A 344 7.18 -12.96 -15.05
N VAL A 345 8.40 -12.93 -14.54
CA VAL A 345 9.19 -14.10 -14.12
C VAL A 345 9.54 -14.07 -12.63
N ALA A 346 9.56 -12.89 -12.02
CA ALA A 346 9.69 -12.73 -10.57
C ALA A 346 8.96 -11.47 -10.08
N LEU A 347 8.74 -11.39 -8.77
CA LEU A 347 8.17 -10.25 -8.06
C LEU A 347 9.26 -9.67 -7.16
N HIS A 348 9.71 -8.45 -7.43
CA HIS A 348 10.74 -7.81 -6.62
C HIS A 348 10.22 -7.57 -5.20
N ASN A 349 11.02 -7.90 -4.20
CA ASN A 349 10.65 -7.76 -2.78
C ASN A 349 11.83 -7.44 -1.84
N CYS A 350 13.07 -7.53 -2.33
CA CYS A 350 14.26 -7.26 -1.53
C CYS A 350 15.24 -6.35 -2.28
N GLY A 351 15.55 -5.21 -1.66
CA GLY A 351 16.64 -4.32 -2.05
C GLY A 351 18.01 -4.80 -1.53
N GLY A 352 19.03 -4.68 -2.38
CA GLY A 352 20.44 -4.88 -2.06
C GLY A 352 21.29 -4.71 -3.33
N CYS A 353 22.62 -4.75 -3.24
CA CYS A 353 23.43 -4.78 -4.46
C CYS A 353 23.14 -6.01 -5.31
N LEU A 354 22.85 -7.13 -4.66
CA LEU A 354 22.15 -8.24 -5.27
C LEU A 354 20.70 -8.18 -4.79
N ASN A 355 19.82 -7.71 -5.66
CA ASN A 355 18.38 -7.66 -5.40
C ASN A 355 17.78 -9.07 -5.36
N GLY A 356 16.74 -9.21 -4.53
CA GLY A 356 15.93 -10.41 -4.41
C GLY A 356 14.56 -10.25 -5.07
N GLY A 357 14.07 -11.35 -5.64
CA GLY A 357 12.72 -11.43 -6.17
C GLY A 357 12.09 -12.81 -5.95
N VAL A 358 10.84 -12.81 -5.49
CA VAL A 358 10.03 -14.02 -5.38
C VAL A 358 9.80 -14.61 -6.76
N LYS A 359 10.14 -15.87 -6.96
CA LYS A 359 9.87 -16.60 -8.21
C LYS A 359 8.38 -16.57 -8.50
N ILE A 360 7.98 -16.09 -9.68
CA ILE A 360 6.56 -15.97 -10.01
C ILE A 360 5.84 -17.34 -10.02
N SER A 361 6.56 -18.43 -10.27
CA SER A 361 6.03 -19.79 -10.21
C SER A 361 5.54 -20.18 -8.81
N LYS A 362 6.11 -19.62 -7.73
CA LYS A 362 5.61 -19.81 -6.35
C LYS A 362 4.27 -19.10 -6.16
N VAL A 363 4.16 -17.86 -6.63
CA VAL A 363 2.92 -17.08 -6.61
C VAL A 363 1.81 -17.79 -7.39
N ILE A 364 2.11 -18.25 -8.62
CA ILE A 364 1.16 -18.99 -9.46
C ILE A 364 0.71 -20.28 -8.79
N LYS A 365 1.63 -21.04 -8.19
CA LYS A 365 1.33 -22.27 -7.47
C LYS A 365 0.34 -22.02 -6.34
N ASP A 366 0.59 -21.00 -5.51
CA ASP A 366 -0.28 -20.65 -4.39
C ASP A 366 -1.66 -20.20 -4.86
N LEU A 367 -1.72 -19.33 -5.87
CA LEU A 367 -2.99 -18.86 -6.44
C LEU A 367 -3.77 -19.98 -7.14
N THR A 368 -3.09 -20.92 -7.79
CA THR A 368 -3.73 -22.10 -8.40
C THR A 368 -4.33 -23.01 -7.33
N ALA A 369 -3.58 -23.27 -6.25
CA ALA A 369 -4.08 -24.04 -5.12
C ALA A 369 -5.28 -23.37 -4.44
N ALA A 370 -5.31 -22.04 -4.42
CA ALA A 370 -6.44 -21.25 -3.91
C ALA A 370 -7.59 -21.06 -4.92
N ASN A 371 -7.44 -21.51 -6.18
CA ASN A 371 -8.38 -21.23 -7.28
C ASN A 371 -8.63 -19.73 -7.52
N LEU A 372 -7.57 -18.92 -7.44
CA LEU A 372 -7.59 -17.46 -7.53
C LEU A 372 -6.72 -16.91 -8.68
N VAL A 373 -6.31 -17.75 -9.64
CA VAL A 373 -5.59 -17.26 -10.83
C VAL A 373 -6.56 -16.47 -11.71
N PRO A 374 -6.33 -15.16 -11.95
CA PRO A 374 -7.22 -14.37 -12.79
C PRO A 374 -7.26 -14.85 -14.24
N LYS A 375 -8.32 -14.49 -14.96
CA LYS A 375 -8.38 -14.71 -16.41
C LYS A 375 -7.22 -14.00 -17.12
N ASP A 376 -6.69 -14.66 -18.15
CA ASP A 376 -5.57 -14.16 -18.99
C ASP A 376 -4.28 -13.87 -18.20
N ALA A 377 -4.15 -14.36 -16.98
CA ALA A 377 -3.01 -14.09 -16.11
C ALA A 377 -1.73 -14.85 -16.49
N LEU A 378 -1.83 -15.97 -17.22
CA LEU A 378 -0.68 -16.81 -17.60
C LEU A 378 -0.30 -16.62 -19.06
N ALA A 379 0.98 -16.41 -19.33
CA ALA A 379 1.53 -16.31 -20.68
C ALA A 379 1.59 -17.69 -21.34
N GLY A 380 1.25 -17.78 -22.64
CA GLY A 380 1.41 -19.01 -23.44
C GLY A 380 0.16 -19.91 -23.55
N GLY A 381 -1.04 -19.34 -23.58
CA GLY A 381 -2.29 -20.09 -23.80
C GLY A 381 -2.42 -20.75 -25.18
N SER A 382 -1.69 -21.85 -25.40
CA SER A 382 -2.02 -22.94 -26.31
C SER A 382 -1.15 -24.15 -25.96
N THR A 383 -1.71 -25.11 -25.20
CA THR A 383 -1.75 -26.53 -25.60
C THR A 383 -2.43 -27.40 -24.53
N SER A 384 -3.53 -28.01 -24.98
CA SER A 384 -4.10 -29.31 -24.61
C SER A 384 -4.25 -29.68 -23.12
N ALA A 385 -5.53 -29.80 -22.73
CA ALA A 385 -5.93 -30.86 -21.81
C ALA A 385 -5.30 -32.19 -22.23
N PRO A 386 -4.67 -32.95 -21.32
CA PRO A 386 -4.44 -34.36 -21.55
C PRO A 386 -5.77 -35.10 -21.39
N ILE A 387 -6.11 -35.82 -22.45
CA ILE A 387 -7.15 -36.85 -22.54
C ILE A 387 -7.13 -37.71 -21.27
N THR A 388 -8.29 -37.84 -20.64
CA THR A 388 -8.58 -38.78 -19.56
C THR A 388 -8.32 -40.20 -20.05
N THR A 389 -7.19 -40.79 -19.67
CA THR A 389 -7.01 -42.25 -19.65
C THR A 389 -7.10 -42.74 -18.21
N THR A 390 -8.25 -43.34 -17.94
CA THR A 390 -8.65 -44.03 -16.72
C THR A 390 -7.60 -45.06 -16.30
N VAL A 391 -7.05 -44.92 -15.09
CA VAL A 391 -6.46 -46.05 -14.35
C VAL A 391 -6.91 -45.95 -12.89
N THR A 392 -7.66 -46.96 -12.48
CA THR A 392 -8.26 -47.17 -11.16
C THR A 392 -7.18 -47.45 -10.09
N PRO A 393 -7.24 -46.86 -8.90
CA PRO A 393 -6.50 -47.38 -7.75
C PRO A 393 -7.37 -48.34 -6.92
N VAL A 394 -6.77 -49.48 -6.62
CA VAL A 394 -7.26 -50.57 -5.78
C VAL A 394 -7.40 -50.12 -4.31
N THR A 395 -8.50 -50.54 -3.70
CA THR A 395 -8.85 -50.42 -2.29
C THR A 395 -7.91 -51.20 -1.36
N THR A 396 -7.48 -50.58 -0.27
CA THR A 396 -7.20 -51.28 1.00
C THR A 396 -7.70 -50.44 2.17
N SER A 397 -8.31 -51.13 3.14
CA SER A 397 -9.20 -50.61 4.17
C SER A 397 -8.64 -50.87 5.57
N ALA A 398 -8.93 -49.93 6.47
CA ALA A 398 -9.01 -50.01 7.95
C ALA A 398 -7.68 -50.15 8.74
N ALA A 399 -7.53 -49.63 9.96
CA ALA A 399 -8.50 -49.25 11.01
C ALA A 399 -7.88 -48.24 12.04
N PRO A 400 -8.65 -47.74 13.03
CA PRO A 400 -8.44 -46.45 13.69
C PRO A 400 -7.63 -46.49 15.00
N VAL A 401 -6.96 -45.38 15.32
CA VAL A 401 -6.35 -45.17 16.64
C VAL A 401 -7.22 -44.22 17.47
N THR A 402 -7.85 -44.79 18.49
CA THR A 402 -8.49 -44.09 19.60
C THR A 402 -7.43 -43.67 20.62
N THR A 403 -7.46 -42.41 21.06
CA THR A 403 -6.98 -42.04 22.40
C THR A 403 -7.94 -41.07 23.07
N SER A 404 -8.20 -41.40 24.33
CA SER A 404 -9.23 -40.91 25.24
C SER A 404 -9.01 -39.49 25.72
N VAL A 405 -10.08 -38.68 25.71
CA VAL A 405 -10.19 -37.44 26.47
C VAL A 405 -10.98 -37.72 27.75
N ALA A 406 -10.43 -37.33 28.90
CA ALA A 406 -11.13 -37.26 30.18
C ALA A 406 -11.33 -35.78 30.59
N PRO A 407 -12.38 -35.45 31.37
CA PRO A 407 -13.02 -34.15 31.32
C PRO A 407 -12.47 -33.15 32.35
N VAL A 408 -12.35 -31.89 31.94
CA VAL A 408 -12.19 -30.76 32.88
C VAL A 408 -13.46 -29.92 32.86
N THR A 409 -14.06 -29.83 34.04
CA THR A 409 -15.30 -29.12 34.37
C THR A 409 -15.18 -27.60 34.26
N THR A 410 -16.07 -27.02 33.45
CA THR A 410 -16.87 -25.80 33.66
C THR A 410 -16.30 -24.64 34.50
N LYS A 411 -16.13 -23.48 33.85
CA LYS A 411 -16.69 -22.20 34.33
C LYS A 411 -17.22 -21.39 33.14
N SER A 412 -18.48 -20.96 33.26
CA SER A 412 -19.18 -20.10 32.30
C SER A 412 -18.53 -18.72 32.14
N PRO A 413 -18.74 -18.03 31.00
CA PRO A 413 -18.31 -16.65 30.81
C PRO A 413 -19.08 -15.73 31.76
N VAL A 414 -18.36 -14.94 32.54
CA VAL A 414 -18.93 -13.85 33.33
C VAL A 414 -19.21 -12.69 32.37
N THR A 415 -20.50 -12.38 32.20
CA THR A 415 -20.99 -11.13 31.64
C THR A 415 -20.47 -9.95 32.47
N PRO A 416 -19.78 -8.96 31.89
CA PRO A 416 -19.56 -7.71 32.60
C PRO A 416 -20.83 -6.87 32.49
N THR A 417 -21.57 -6.76 33.58
CA THR A 417 -22.49 -5.64 33.81
C THR A 417 -21.64 -4.44 34.25
N PRO A 418 -21.68 -3.28 33.57
CA PRO A 418 -21.05 -2.08 34.07
C PRO A 418 -21.94 -1.44 35.13
N THR A 419 -21.37 -1.24 36.32
CA THR A 419 -21.92 -0.35 37.37
C THR A 419 -20.95 0.83 37.51
N GLY A 420 -21.46 2.06 37.39
CA GLY A 420 -20.70 3.33 37.46
C GLY A 420 -20.15 3.67 38.86
N PRO A 421 -19.52 4.85 39.10
CA PRO A 421 -19.85 6.14 38.51
C PRO A 421 -18.72 6.90 37.79
N VAL A 422 -19.20 7.81 36.95
CA VAL A 422 -18.62 8.94 36.22
C VAL A 422 -17.59 9.75 37.03
N SER A 423 -16.38 9.92 36.49
CA SER A 423 -15.56 11.13 36.75
C SER A 423 -14.61 11.50 35.61
N ASP A 424 -14.24 10.57 34.72
CA ASP A 424 -13.34 10.88 33.61
C ASP A 424 -14.01 11.56 32.41
N CYS A 425 -15.34 11.74 32.42
CA CYS A 425 -16.08 12.22 31.26
C CYS A 425 -16.09 13.74 31.08
N ASN A 426 -15.51 14.50 32.02
CA ASN A 426 -15.42 15.97 31.98
C ASN A 426 -16.74 16.68 31.56
N GLY A 427 -17.90 16.14 31.98
CA GLY A 427 -19.22 16.67 31.65
C GLY A 427 -19.82 16.27 30.29
N CYS A 428 -19.11 15.48 29.48
CA CYS A 428 -19.59 15.03 28.17
C CYS A 428 -20.70 14.00 28.25
N LYS A 429 -21.70 14.12 27.35
CA LYS A 429 -22.73 13.10 27.10
C LYS A 429 -22.45 12.45 25.75
N GLY A 430 -21.91 11.23 25.72
CA GLY A 430 -21.48 10.55 24.48
C GLY A 430 -19.98 10.22 24.49
N CYS A 431 -19.27 10.37 23.38
CA CYS A 431 -17.84 10.04 23.33
C CYS A 431 -16.96 11.20 23.85
N TYR A 432 -15.98 10.91 24.72
CA TYR A 432 -15.01 11.90 25.25
C TYR A 432 -13.58 11.44 24.97
N SER A 433 -12.70 12.34 24.51
CA SER A 433 -11.27 12.06 24.36
C SER A 433 -10.46 12.61 25.52
N LYS A 434 -9.67 11.74 26.17
CA LYS A 434 -8.71 12.15 27.19
C LYS A 434 -7.52 12.92 26.61
N VAL A 435 -7.09 12.57 25.40
CA VAL A 435 -5.95 13.21 24.72
C VAL A 435 -6.28 14.65 24.33
N LEU A 436 -7.49 14.89 23.81
CA LEU A 436 -7.93 16.21 23.38
C LEU A 436 -8.61 17.03 24.48
N VAL A 437 -8.96 16.39 25.60
CA VAL A 437 -9.74 17.00 26.70
C VAL A 437 -11.04 17.62 26.17
N ALA A 438 -11.71 16.94 25.24
CA ALA A 438 -12.87 17.46 24.51
C ALA A 438 -13.97 16.40 24.30
N CYS A 439 -15.23 16.85 24.31
CA CYS A 439 -16.39 16.04 23.95
C CYS A 439 -16.51 15.94 22.43
N PHE A 440 -16.77 14.74 21.91
CA PHE A 440 -17.18 14.58 20.52
C PHE A 440 -18.65 15.02 20.38
N PRO A 441 -19.09 15.47 19.19
CA PRO A 441 -20.49 15.84 18.93
C PRO A 441 -21.51 14.76 19.34
N LEU A 442 -22.75 15.16 19.59
CA LEU A 442 -23.84 14.22 19.86
C LEU A 442 -24.14 13.39 18.58
N GLY A 443 -24.47 12.11 18.74
CA GLY A 443 -24.82 11.21 17.62
C GLY A 443 -23.80 10.10 17.31
N TYR A 444 -22.61 10.11 17.90
CA TYR A 444 -21.71 8.95 17.84
C TYR A 444 -22.27 7.79 18.66
N THR A 445 -22.05 6.56 18.19
CA THR A 445 -22.36 5.33 18.93
C THR A 445 -21.17 4.90 19.79
N GLN A 446 -21.43 4.02 20.76
CA GLN A 446 -20.37 3.41 21.59
C GLN A 446 -19.30 2.70 20.72
N ALA A 447 -19.70 2.03 19.64
CA ALA A 447 -18.78 1.34 18.74
C ALA A 447 -17.85 2.31 18.00
N GLN A 448 -18.40 3.42 17.48
CA GLN A 448 -17.61 4.48 16.87
C GLN A 448 -16.65 5.11 17.89
N CYS A 449 -17.13 5.36 19.11
CA CYS A 449 -16.27 5.88 20.17
C CYS A 449 -15.08 4.97 20.46
N ALA A 450 -15.28 3.66 20.50
CA ALA A 450 -14.22 2.68 20.73
C ALA A 450 -13.22 2.57 19.56
N SER A 451 -13.60 2.96 18.34
CA SER A 451 -12.68 2.93 17.19
C SER A 451 -11.61 4.04 17.20
N PHE A 452 -11.79 5.10 17.99
CA PHE A 452 -10.84 6.23 18.10
C PHE A 452 -9.68 5.94 19.07
N THR A 453 -8.98 4.83 18.86
CA THR A 453 -7.93 4.35 19.78
C THR A 453 -6.79 5.36 19.97
N GLY A 454 -6.47 6.15 18.95
CA GLY A 454 -5.45 7.22 19.02
C GLY A 454 -5.81 8.37 19.98
N PHE A 455 -7.09 8.55 20.29
CA PHE A 455 -7.59 9.65 21.11
C PHE A 455 -7.87 9.29 22.57
N GLN A 456 -7.58 8.04 22.96
CA GLN A 456 -7.92 7.48 24.28
C GLN A 456 -9.36 7.84 24.67
N THR A 457 -10.29 7.53 23.77
CA THR A 457 -11.69 7.86 23.94
C THR A 457 -12.37 6.95 24.96
N ILE A 458 -13.33 7.52 25.69
CA ILE A 458 -14.23 6.80 26.59
C ILE A 458 -15.68 7.14 26.24
N TRP A 459 -16.54 6.15 26.36
CA TRP A 459 -17.98 6.33 26.18
C TRP A 459 -18.63 6.79 27.49
N CYS A 460 -19.32 7.91 27.44
CA CYS A 460 -19.96 8.64 28.53
C CYS A 460 -21.48 8.79 28.33
N GLY A 461 -22.06 8.02 27.40
CA GLY A 461 -23.52 7.85 27.30
C GLY A 461 -24.00 6.77 28.25
N ASN A 462 -25.20 6.94 28.82
CA ASN A 462 -25.88 5.88 29.58
C ASN A 462 -26.33 4.74 28.67
#